data_AF-A0AAV5UNR2-F1
#
_entry.id   AF-A0AAV5UNR2-F1
#
_cell.length_a   1.000
_cell.length_b   1.000
_cell.length_c   1.000
_cell.angle_alpha   90.00
_cell.angle_beta   90.00
_cell.angle_gamma   90.00
#
_symmetry.space_group_name_H-M   'P 1'
#
loop_
_entity.id
_entity.type
_entity.pdbx_description
1 polymer ?
#
loop_
_entity_poly.entity_id
_entity_poly.type
_entity_poly.pdbx_seq_one_letter_code
_entity_poly.pdbx_strand_id
1 'polypeptide(L)'
;ARPKHRTLDEIKQLKAEVFPESNPEPLGDDELKWMNTRHRFLIKKATDQGANEWERLQKIAELFYDQHQSRRRQSQKALDKYCTDNLRRIIGDVNVDRLMYLYMESATPEHLQSAFASMVSRIRDEEMSNQAEQYGQFCRKILRIVSLEPSALMDWLNDEQRAQLQLLIIDKQISDDVIYERVYQFYNETGDKEEAQETIASACRRFIADLFGDDIVEEIEDLKDQSQKPQVIASKLHQHINEVENAESERVYGKSVWLCERVYVGYSGHCECGGRADACDETQSCIECRGNTEGAMCQRCLEGFVWSLEGDRCIEPCHCNGHSILCDDFGTCQNCTDNTVGKHCDKCDDGFIGNAKGGTETDCTECNCRLDQQCVLNADGAIECVTPLEAIFEDAGNETDIMEAMARADEAVLEERKEEGPNNADEVAEEED
;
A
#
# COMPACT_ATOMS: atom_id res chain seq x y z
N ALA A 1 -2.16 -15.65 -23.11
CA ALA A 1 -1.40 -14.98 -24.18
C ALA A 1 -2.36 -14.00 -24.86
N ARG A 2 -2.15 -12.68 -24.73
CA ARG A 2 -2.95 -11.69 -25.48
C ARG A 2 -2.44 -11.59 -26.93
N PRO A 3 -3.28 -11.15 -27.89
CA PRO A 3 -2.97 -11.20 -29.32
C PRO A 3 -1.80 -10.26 -29.65
N LYS A 4 -0.94 -10.64 -30.59
CA LYS A 4 0.10 -9.75 -31.12
C LYS A 4 -0.57 -8.50 -31.71
N HIS A 5 -0.27 -7.33 -31.16
CA HIS A 5 -0.75 -6.05 -31.68
C HIS A 5 -0.11 -5.77 -33.04
N ARG A 6 -0.92 -5.25 -33.98
CA ARG A 6 -0.47 -4.80 -35.30
C ARG A 6 -0.22 -3.30 -35.25
N THR A 7 0.90 -2.86 -35.80
CA THR A 7 1.25 -1.46 -36.01
C THR A 7 0.28 -0.78 -36.98
N LEU A 8 0.21 0.56 -36.97
CA LEU A 8 -0.64 1.32 -37.89
C LEU A 8 -0.35 0.98 -39.37
N ASP A 9 0.92 0.74 -39.71
CA ASP A 9 1.32 0.36 -41.06
C ASP A 9 0.87 -1.06 -41.42
N GLU A 10 0.92 -2.00 -40.47
CA GLU A 10 0.35 -3.34 -40.64
C GLU A 10 -1.18 -3.29 -40.80
N ILE A 11 -1.88 -2.43 -40.04
CA ILE A 11 -3.34 -2.25 -40.15
C ILE A 11 -3.71 -1.65 -41.50
N LYS A 12 -2.98 -0.62 -41.97
CA LYS A 12 -3.20 0.01 -43.29
C LYS A 12 -2.98 -0.95 -44.47
N GLN A 13 -2.18 -2.00 -44.28
CA GLN A 13 -1.89 -3.02 -45.28
C GLN A 13 -2.94 -4.14 -45.34
N LEU A 14 -3.89 -4.21 -44.39
CA LEU A 14 -4.95 -5.22 -44.39
C LEU A 14 -6.00 -4.93 -45.47
N LYS A 15 -6.45 -5.99 -46.15
CA LYS A 15 -7.54 -5.92 -47.14
C LYS A 15 -8.89 -5.58 -46.49
N ALA A 16 -9.85 -5.19 -47.33
CA ALA A 16 -11.19 -4.68 -47.04
C ALA A 16 -11.83 -5.20 -45.75
N GLU A 17 -12.50 -4.29 -45.01
CA GLU A 17 -13.31 -4.58 -43.83
C GLU A 17 -14.27 -5.75 -44.12
N VAL A 18 -14.05 -6.88 -43.45
CA VAL A 18 -14.94 -8.05 -43.51
C VAL A 18 -15.70 -8.10 -42.20
N PHE A 19 -17.02 -7.93 -42.29
CA PHE A 19 -17.94 -8.14 -41.19
C PHE A 19 -18.30 -9.62 -41.16
N PRO A 20 -17.87 -10.38 -40.13
CA PRO A 20 -18.23 -11.78 -40.04
C PRO A 20 -19.73 -11.89 -39.74
N GLU A 21 -20.45 -12.73 -40.49
CA GLU A 21 -21.85 -13.10 -40.18
C GLU A 21 -21.87 -14.14 -39.06
N SER A 22 -21.24 -13.84 -37.93
CA SER A 22 -21.18 -14.74 -36.77
C SER A 22 -21.79 -14.11 -35.54
N ASN A 23 -22.75 -14.83 -34.95
CA ASN A 23 -23.37 -14.44 -33.70
C ASN A 23 -22.35 -14.43 -32.55
N PRO A 24 -22.48 -13.49 -31.59
CA PRO A 24 -21.69 -13.50 -30.38
C PRO A 24 -21.97 -14.75 -29.54
N GLU A 25 -20.94 -15.20 -28.83
CA GLU A 25 -21.05 -16.27 -27.85
C GLU A 25 -21.58 -15.72 -26.52
N PRO A 26 -22.51 -16.45 -25.85
CA PRO A 26 -23.00 -16.07 -24.53
C PRO A 26 -21.91 -16.21 -23.46
N LEU A 27 -22.04 -15.47 -22.36
CA LEU A 27 -21.15 -15.59 -21.19
C LEU A 27 -21.16 -17.04 -20.65
N GLY A 28 -19.97 -17.62 -20.48
CA GLY A 28 -19.77 -18.97 -19.96
C GLY A 28 -19.50 -19.01 -18.46
N ASP A 29 -19.21 -20.22 -17.96
CA ASP A 29 -18.96 -20.45 -16.53
C ASP A 29 -17.70 -19.72 -16.04
N ASP A 30 -16.68 -19.58 -16.89
CA ASP A 30 -15.43 -18.91 -16.55
C ASP A 30 -15.63 -17.40 -16.35
N GLU A 31 -16.39 -16.74 -17.24
CA GLU A 31 -16.69 -15.31 -17.12
C GLU A 31 -17.62 -15.00 -15.93
N LEU A 32 -18.44 -15.96 -15.52
CA LEU A 32 -19.43 -15.80 -14.44
C LEU A 32 -18.95 -16.35 -13.09
N LYS A 33 -17.71 -16.85 -13.01
CA LYS A 33 -17.16 -17.52 -11.82
C LYS A 33 -17.14 -16.65 -10.56
N TRP A 34 -16.97 -15.34 -10.71
CA TRP A 34 -16.99 -14.37 -9.60
C TRP A 34 -18.36 -14.21 -8.92
N MET A 35 -19.44 -14.62 -9.60
CA MET A 35 -20.78 -14.41 -9.07
C MET A 35 -21.02 -15.28 -7.84
N ASN A 36 -21.56 -14.67 -6.79
CA ASN A 36 -22.07 -15.39 -5.63
C ASN A 36 -23.54 -15.78 -5.84
N THR A 37 -24.12 -16.49 -4.88
CA THR A 37 -25.53 -16.93 -4.91
C THR A 37 -26.50 -15.75 -5.05
N ARG A 38 -26.20 -14.60 -4.44
CA ARG A 38 -27.02 -13.39 -4.53
C ARG A 38 -26.99 -12.79 -5.94
N HIS A 39 -25.82 -12.68 -6.57
CA HIS A 39 -25.71 -12.19 -7.95
C HIS A 39 -26.50 -13.06 -8.92
N ARG A 40 -26.30 -14.39 -8.84
CA ARG A 40 -27.05 -15.35 -9.66
C ARG A 40 -28.57 -15.24 -9.46
N PHE A 41 -29.01 -15.05 -8.21
CA PHE A 41 -30.42 -14.84 -7.91
C PHE A 41 -30.97 -13.53 -8.52
N LEU A 42 -30.24 -12.41 -8.42
CA LEU A 42 -30.67 -11.14 -8.96
C LEU A 42 -30.79 -11.16 -10.50
N ILE A 43 -29.85 -11.82 -11.17
CA ILE A 43 -29.89 -11.99 -12.63
C ILE A 43 -31.07 -12.89 -13.02
N LYS A 44 -31.23 -14.03 -12.35
CA LYS A 44 -32.36 -14.94 -12.60
C LYS A 44 -33.70 -14.24 -12.37
N LYS A 45 -33.82 -13.47 -11.30
CA LYS A 45 -35.03 -12.68 -11.01
C LYS A 45 -35.34 -11.70 -12.14
N ALA A 46 -34.35 -11.03 -12.70
CA ALA A 46 -34.56 -10.13 -13.83
C ALA A 46 -35.06 -10.91 -15.07
N THR A 47 -34.46 -12.05 -15.39
CA THR A 47 -34.90 -12.91 -16.49
C THR A 47 -36.33 -13.44 -16.27
N ASP A 48 -36.67 -13.88 -15.06
CA ASP A 48 -38.01 -14.33 -14.69
C ASP A 48 -39.06 -13.19 -14.80
N GLN A 49 -38.62 -11.93 -14.68
CA GLN A 49 -39.42 -10.73 -14.88
C GLN A 49 -39.52 -10.30 -16.36
N GLY A 50 -38.98 -11.09 -17.29
CA GLY A 50 -39.06 -10.84 -18.73
C GLY A 50 -37.86 -10.09 -19.31
N ALA A 51 -36.75 -9.95 -18.55
CA ALA A 51 -35.56 -9.30 -19.07
C ALA A 51 -34.97 -10.05 -20.27
N ASN A 52 -34.71 -9.34 -21.36
CA ASN A 52 -34.04 -9.87 -22.54
C ASN A 52 -32.52 -10.03 -22.30
N GLU A 53 -31.81 -10.63 -23.26
CA GLU A 53 -30.37 -10.92 -23.10
C GLU A 53 -29.54 -9.64 -22.91
N TRP A 54 -29.94 -8.53 -23.52
CA TRP A 54 -29.27 -7.24 -23.33
C TRP A 54 -29.44 -6.71 -21.91
N GLU A 55 -30.66 -6.72 -21.38
CA GLU A 55 -30.96 -6.31 -20.00
C GLU A 55 -30.24 -7.20 -18.99
N ARG A 56 -30.11 -8.50 -19.30
CA ARG A 56 -29.30 -9.45 -18.54
C ARG A 56 -27.82 -9.05 -18.56
N LEU A 57 -27.22 -8.78 -19.71
CA LEU A 57 -25.82 -8.34 -19.83
C LEU A 57 -25.57 -7.02 -19.08
N GLN A 58 -26.48 -6.05 -19.17
CA GLN A 58 -26.41 -4.81 -18.41
C GLN A 58 -26.42 -5.05 -16.90
N LYS A 59 -27.29 -5.93 -16.42
CA LYS A 59 -27.33 -6.29 -14.99
C LYS A 59 -26.05 -6.98 -14.53
N ILE A 60 -25.44 -7.78 -15.39
CA ILE A 60 -24.14 -8.42 -15.12
C ILE A 60 -23.04 -7.36 -14.99
N ALA A 61 -22.97 -6.40 -15.91
CA ALA A 61 -22.00 -5.32 -15.85
C ALA A 61 -22.17 -4.47 -14.59
N GLU A 62 -23.40 -4.11 -14.22
CA GLU A 62 -23.69 -3.40 -12.97
C GLU A 62 -23.19 -4.18 -11.75
N LEU A 63 -23.62 -5.44 -11.60
CA LEU A 63 -23.23 -6.27 -10.45
C LEU A 63 -21.74 -6.55 -10.38
N PHE A 64 -21.05 -6.54 -11.53
CA PHE A 64 -19.60 -6.71 -11.59
C PHE A 64 -18.90 -5.48 -11.00
N TYR A 65 -19.37 -4.28 -11.32
CA TYR A 65 -18.78 -3.04 -10.80
C TYR A 65 -19.16 -2.72 -9.37
N ASP A 66 -20.31 -3.16 -8.88
CA ASP A 66 -20.70 -3.06 -7.47
C ASP A 66 -19.77 -3.86 -6.53
N GLN A 67 -18.90 -4.72 -7.06
CA GLN A 67 -17.95 -5.48 -6.24
C GLN A 67 -16.71 -4.66 -5.87
N HIS A 68 -16.09 -4.98 -4.73
CA HIS A 68 -14.78 -4.44 -4.36
C HIS A 68 -13.71 -4.70 -5.44
N GLN A 69 -12.82 -3.73 -5.69
CA GLN A 69 -11.80 -3.77 -6.76
C GLN A 69 -10.96 -5.05 -6.75
N SER A 70 -10.45 -5.45 -5.59
CA SER A 70 -9.69 -6.71 -5.39
C SER A 70 -10.40 -7.98 -5.89
N ARG A 71 -11.74 -8.04 -5.80
CA ARG A 71 -12.53 -9.18 -6.31
C ARG A 71 -12.74 -9.08 -7.82
N ARG A 72 -12.98 -7.87 -8.35
CA ARG A 72 -13.13 -7.64 -9.79
C ARG A 72 -11.88 -8.09 -10.56
N ARG A 73 -10.68 -7.81 -10.03
CA ARG A 73 -9.40 -8.22 -10.63
C ARG A 73 -9.32 -9.70 -10.98
N GLN A 74 -9.88 -10.58 -10.14
CA GLN A 74 -9.82 -12.02 -10.36
C GLN A 74 -10.63 -12.50 -11.57
N SER A 75 -11.57 -11.68 -12.08
CA SER A 75 -12.46 -12.06 -13.18
C SER A 75 -12.50 -11.06 -14.34
N GLN A 76 -11.91 -9.87 -14.16
CA GLN A 76 -11.73 -8.85 -15.21
C GLN A 76 -11.13 -9.46 -16.48
N LYS A 77 -10.06 -10.24 -16.34
CA LYS A 77 -9.36 -10.84 -17.48
C LYS A 77 -10.23 -11.76 -18.34
N ALA A 78 -11.16 -12.49 -17.72
CA ALA A 78 -12.09 -13.36 -18.45
C ALA A 78 -13.11 -12.51 -19.23
N LEU A 79 -13.65 -11.47 -18.60
CA LEU A 79 -14.61 -10.55 -19.21
C LEU A 79 -13.98 -9.66 -20.30
N ASP A 80 -12.73 -9.20 -20.12
CA ASP A 80 -11.96 -8.48 -21.14
C ASP A 80 -11.79 -9.33 -22.40
N LYS A 81 -11.41 -10.60 -22.20
CA LYS A 81 -11.23 -11.56 -23.28
C LYS A 81 -12.57 -11.83 -23.97
N TYR A 82 -13.62 -12.08 -23.21
CA TYR A 82 -14.98 -12.26 -23.72
C TYR A 82 -15.40 -11.08 -24.61
N CYS A 83 -15.16 -9.85 -24.14
CA CYS A 83 -15.48 -8.66 -24.89
C CYS A 83 -14.68 -8.51 -26.17
N THR A 84 -13.36 -8.69 -26.09
CA THR A 84 -12.50 -8.60 -27.27
C THR A 84 -12.85 -9.67 -28.31
N ASP A 85 -13.09 -10.90 -27.87
CA ASP A 85 -13.41 -12.03 -28.74
C ASP A 85 -14.78 -11.87 -29.40
N ASN A 86 -15.80 -11.38 -28.67
CA ASN A 86 -17.12 -11.13 -29.25
C ASN A 86 -17.15 -9.91 -30.17
N LEU A 87 -16.42 -8.84 -29.84
CA LEU A 87 -16.26 -7.72 -30.78
C LEU A 87 -15.59 -8.20 -32.09
N ARG A 88 -14.57 -9.07 -32.02
CA ARG A 88 -13.94 -9.64 -33.23
C ARG A 88 -14.91 -10.47 -34.05
N ARG A 89 -15.82 -11.22 -33.42
CA ARG A 89 -16.87 -11.97 -34.12
C ARG A 89 -17.91 -11.08 -34.81
N ILE A 90 -18.26 -9.94 -34.21
CA ILE A 90 -19.33 -9.09 -34.74
C ILE A 90 -18.79 -8.10 -35.79
N ILE A 91 -17.74 -7.36 -35.46
CA ILE A 91 -17.21 -6.30 -36.32
C ILE A 91 -15.94 -6.69 -37.07
N GLY A 92 -15.37 -7.86 -36.82
CA GLY A 92 -14.17 -8.36 -37.50
C GLY A 92 -12.86 -7.90 -36.88
N ASP A 93 -11.81 -8.70 -37.07
CA ASP A 93 -10.48 -8.47 -36.48
C ASP A 93 -9.88 -7.11 -36.84
N VAL A 94 -10.02 -6.67 -38.09
CA VAL A 94 -9.43 -5.41 -38.57
C VAL A 94 -10.05 -4.21 -37.86
N ASN A 95 -11.36 -4.23 -37.64
CA ASN A 95 -12.08 -3.15 -36.98
C ASN A 95 -11.77 -3.11 -35.48
N VAL A 96 -11.67 -4.28 -34.82
CA VAL A 96 -11.23 -4.34 -33.41
C VAL A 96 -9.78 -3.88 -33.25
N ASP A 97 -8.87 -4.32 -34.12
CA ASP A 97 -7.46 -3.88 -34.08
C ASP A 97 -7.36 -2.36 -34.27
N ARG A 98 -8.21 -1.77 -35.12
CA ARG A 98 -8.30 -0.31 -35.32
C ARG A 98 -8.86 0.43 -34.10
N LEU A 99 -9.89 -0.11 -33.44
CA LEU A 99 -10.42 0.47 -32.19
C LEU A 99 -9.40 0.39 -31.06
N MET A 100 -8.68 -0.74 -30.96
CA MET A 100 -7.61 -0.92 -29.97
C MET A 100 -6.49 0.09 -30.20
N TYR A 101 -6.08 0.29 -31.46
CA TYR A 101 -5.11 1.31 -31.83
C TYR A 101 -5.57 2.71 -31.44
N LEU A 102 -6.82 3.08 -31.75
CA LEU A 102 -7.39 4.37 -31.35
C LEU A 102 -7.37 4.55 -29.82
N TYR A 103 -7.74 3.51 -29.06
CA TYR A 103 -7.73 3.56 -27.60
C TYR A 103 -6.31 3.78 -27.05
N MET A 104 -5.32 3.08 -27.60
CA MET A 104 -3.93 3.17 -27.18
C MET A 104 -3.27 4.51 -27.55
N GLU A 105 -3.66 5.12 -28.67
CA GLU A 105 -3.19 6.44 -29.11
C GLU A 105 -4.03 7.59 -28.51
N SER A 106 -4.68 7.35 -27.36
CA SER A 106 -5.43 8.37 -26.59
C SER A 106 -6.64 8.97 -27.32
N ALA A 107 -7.46 8.14 -27.97
CA ALA A 107 -8.79 8.55 -28.42
C ALA A 107 -9.78 8.65 -27.24
N THR A 108 -10.54 9.75 -27.17
CA THR A 108 -11.68 9.86 -26.24
C THR A 108 -12.63 8.65 -26.35
N PRO A 109 -13.31 8.26 -25.25
CA PRO A 109 -14.43 7.32 -25.30
C PRO A 109 -15.47 7.70 -26.35
N GLU A 110 -15.69 8.99 -26.60
CA GLU A 110 -16.59 9.50 -27.64
C GLU A 110 -16.03 9.25 -29.05
N HIS A 111 -14.72 9.39 -29.25
CA HIS A 111 -14.03 9.03 -30.49
C HIS A 111 -14.11 7.53 -30.74
N LEU A 112 -13.88 6.71 -29.71
CA LEU A 112 -14.02 5.26 -29.79
C LEU A 112 -15.46 4.85 -30.07
N GLN A 113 -16.43 5.46 -29.40
CA GLN A 113 -17.85 5.22 -29.61
C GLN A 113 -18.30 5.65 -31.02
N SER A 114 -17.81 6.79 -31.50
CA SER A 114 -18.11 7.29 -32.86
C SER A 114 -17.47 6.41 -33.93
N ALA A 115 -16.22 5.97 -33.73
CA ALA A 115 -15.53 5.06 -34.62
C ALA A 115 -16.23 3.69 -34.64
N PHE A 116 -16.62 3.18 -33.47
CA PHE A 116 -17.40 1.96 -33.33
C PHE A 116 -18.76 2.07 -34.05
N ALA A 117 -19.53 3.13 -33.80
CA ALA A 117 -20.81 3.36 -34.47
C ALA A 117 -20.66 3.48 -36.00
N SER A 118 -19.60 4.14 -36.47
CA SER A 118 -19.28 4.22 -37.91
C SER A 118 -18.99 2.83 -38.51
N MET A 119 -18.27 1.97 -37.79
CA MET A 119 -18.01 0.59 -38.22
C MET A 119 -19.30 -0.24 -38.21
N VAL A 120 -20.10 -0.15 -37.15
CA VAL A 120 -21.37 -0.88 -37.00
C VAL A 120 -22.38 -0.47 -38.07
N SER A 121 -22.46 0.82 -38.43
CA SER A 121 -23.37 1.32 -39.48
C SER A 121 -23.12 0.73 -40.88
N ARG A 122 -21.96 0.07 -41.08
CA ARG A 122 -21.61 -0.61 -42.35
C ARG A 122 -22.07 -2.08 -42.38
N ILE A 123 -22.54 -2.61 -41.24
CA ILE A 123 -23.17 -3.93 -41.18
C ILE A 123 -24.51 -3.85 -41.92
N ARG A 124 -24.71 -4.72 -42.90
CA ARG A 124 -25.93 -4.72 -43.74
C ARG A 124 -27.14 -5.32 -43.02
N ASP A 125 -26.90 -6.28 -42.15
CA ASP A 125 -27.93 -6.97 -41.39
C ASP A 125 -28.31 -6.13 -40.16
N GLU A 126 -29.58 -5.72 -40.09
CA GLU A 126 -30.09 -4.83 -39.04
C GLU A 126 -30.09 -5.50 -37.66
N GLU A 127 -30.35 -6.81 -37.60
CA GLU A 127 -30.30 -7.57 -36.34
C GLU A 127 -28.87 -7.64 -35.81
N MET A 128 -27.90 -7.93 -36.69
CA MET A 128 -26.48 -7.94 -36.34
C MET A 128 -25.96 -6.55 -35.97
N SER A 129 -26.41 -5.51 -36.66
CA SER A 129 -26.08 -4.12 -36.30
C SER A 129 -26.57 -3.79 -34.88
N ASN A 130 -27.82 -4.12 -34.56
CA ASN A 130 -28.38 -3.89 -33.22
C ASN A 130 -27.65 -4.71 -32.14
N GLN A 131 -27.30 -5.97 -32.44
CA GLN A 131 -26.50 -6.79 -31.52
C GLN A 131 -25.10 -6.21 -31.32
N ALA A 132 -24.45 -5.69 -32.37
CA ALA A 132 -23.17 -5.03 -32.27
C ALA A 132 -23.24 -3.82 -31.32
N GLU A 133 -24.25 -2.97 -31.46
CA GLU A 133 -24.42 -1.80 -30.57
C GLU A 133 -24.59 -2.21 -29.11
N GLN A 134 -25.44 -3.20 -28.84
CA GLN A 134 -25.66 -3.72 -27.49
C GLN A 134 -24.37 -4.29 -26.90
N TYR A 135 -23.71 -5.22 -27.58
CA TYR A 135 -22.44 -5.79 -27.11
C TYR A 135 -21.35 -4.73 -26.95
N GLY A 136 -21.28 -3.75 -27.85
CA GLY A 136 -20.36 -2.61 -27.76
C GLY A 136 -20.58 -1.80 -26.48
N GLN A 137 -21.83 -1.53 -26.11
CA GLN A 137 -22.15 -0.83 -24.86
C GLN A 137 -21.82 -1.67 -23.61
N PHE A 138 -22.11 -2.98 -23.61
CA PHE A 138 -21.68 -3.88 -22.52
C PHE A 138 -20.16 -3.88 -22.38
N CYS A 139 -19.45 -4.02 -23.50
CA CYS A 139 -17.99 -4.08 -23.49
C CYS A 139 -17.32 -2.75 -23.18
N ARG A 140 -17.90 -1.62 -23.57
CA ARG A 140 -17.43 -0.31 -23.10
C ARG A 140 -17.45 -0.22 -21.58
N LYS A 141 -18.53 -0.69 -20.95
CA LYS A 141 -18.64 -0.75 -19.48
C LYS A 141 -17.59 -1.71 -18.93
N ILE A 142 -17.52 -2.96 -19.38
CA ILE A 142 -16.57 -3.97 -18.90
C ILE A 142 -15.10 -3.56 -19.08
N LEU A 143 -14.75 -2.89 -20.18
CA LEU A 143 -13.38 -2.48 -20.47
C LEU A 143 -12.99 -1.14 -19.81
N ARG A 144 -13.89 -0.51 -19.02
CA ARG A 144 -13.70 0.82 -18.42
C ARG A 144 -13.08 1.84 -19.38
N ILE A 145 -13.71 1.99 -20.55
CA ILE A 145 -13.36 3.07 -21.50
C ILE A 145 -13.99 4.37 -20.98
N VAL A 146 -13.32 4.99 -20.02
CA VAL A 146 -13.72 6.21 -19.29
C VAL A 146 -12.69 7.31 -19.60
N SER A 147 -13.14 8.54 -19.82
CA SER A 147 -12.32 9.75 -19.89
C SER A 147 -12.84 10.77 -18.89
N LEU A 148 -11.98 11.74 -18.58
CA LEU A 148 -12.42 12.94 -17.92
C LEU A 148 -13.27 13.74 -18.91
N GLU A 149 -14.58 13.80 -18.67
CA GLU A 149 -15.57 14.33 -19.60
C GLU A 149 -15.30 15.81 -19.92
N PRO A 150 -14.93 16.19 -21.16
CA PRO A 150 -14.55 17.57 -21.48
C PRO A 150 -15.70 18.57 -21.28
N SER A 151 -16.95 18.16 -21.48
CA SER A 151 -18.14 18.98 -21.15
C SER A 151 -18.17 19.39 -19.69
N ALA A 152 -17.87 18.46 -18.79
CA ALA A 152 -17.84 18.73 -17.36
C ALA A 152 -16.69 19.67 -16.94
N LEU A 153 -15.68 19.87 -17.81
CA LEU A 153 -14.54 20.77 -17.56
C LEU A 153 -14.73 22.16 -18.16
N MET A 154 -15.80 22.40 -18.93
CA MET A 154 -16.00 23.66 -19.66
C MET A 154 -16.76 24.72 -18.86
N ASP A 155 -17.45 24.36 -17.78
CA ASP A 155 -18.45 25.23 -17.15
C ASP A 155 -17.89 26.55 -16.60
N TRP A 156 -16.67 26.52 -16.04
CA TRP A 156 -15.96 27.69 -15.50
C TRP A 156 -15.22 28.52 -16.57
N LEU A 157 -15.20 28.07 -17.83
CA LEU A 157 -14.53 28.80 -18.92
C LEU A 157 -15.40 29.94 -19.46
N ASN A 158 -14.74 31.05 -19.83
CA ASN A 158 -15.40 32.12 -20.57
C ASN A 158 -15.74 31.68 -22.00
N ASP A 159 -16.59 32.45 -22.70
CA ASP A 159 -17.10 32.10 -24.04
C ASP A 159 -15.98 31.88 -25.07
N GLU A 160 -14.91 32.66 -25.01
CA GLU A 160 -13.79 32.54 -25.95
C GLU A 160 -12.97 31.27 -25.68
N GLN A 161 -12.61 31.02 -24.42
CA GLN A 161 -11.90 29.81 -24.00
C GLN A 161 -12.71 28.55 -24.28
N ARG A 162 -14.03 28.60 -24.02
CA ARG A 162 -14.98 27.51 -24.30
C ARG A 162 -15.02 27.22 -25.79
N ALA A 163 -15.13 28.24 -26.65
CA ALA A 163 -15.11 28.07 -28.10
C ALA A 163 -13.77 27.47 -28.59
N GLN A 164 -12.64 27.94 -28.05
CA GLN A 164 -11.32 27.37 -28.37
C GLN A 164 -11.23 25.89 -27.98
N LEU A 165 -11.68 25.51 -26.78
CA LEU A 165 -11.64 24.13 -26.33
C LEU A 165 -12.60 23.24 -27.13
N GLN A 166 -13.79 23.74 -27.47
CA GLN A 166 -14.74 23.04 -28.34
C GLN A 166 -14.16 22.73 -29.71
N LEU A 167 -13.38 23.63 -30.31
CA LEU A 167 -12.70 23.37 -31.58
C LEU A 167 -11.69 22.23 -31.46
N LEU A 168 -10.94 22.14 -30.34
CA LEU A 168 -10.03 21.04 -30.07
C LEU A 168 -10.78 19.72 -29.87
N ILE A 169 -11.89 19.74 -29.13
CA ILE A 169 -12.73 18.56 -28.87
C ILE A 169 -13.38 18.03 -30.16
N ILE A 170 -13.78 18.93 -31.07
CA ILE A 170 -14.42 18.54 -32.35
C ILE A 170 -13.38 17.93 -33.31
N ASP A 171 -12.11 18.32 -33.23
CA ASP A 171 -11.06 17.77 -34.06
C ASP A 171 -10.65 16.37 -33.60
N LYS A 172 -11.10 15.38 -34.35
CA LYS A 172 -10.93 13.94 -34.07
C LYS A 172 -9.47 13.46 -34.16
N GLN A 173 -8.53 14.31 -34.56
CA GLN A 173 -7.09 14.01 -34.56
C GLN A 173 -6.39 14.45 -33.27
N ILE A 174 -7.06 15.23 -32.42
CA ILE A 174 -6.50 15.72 -31.16
C ILE A 174 -6.77 14.69 -30.05
N SER A 175 -5.72 14.39 -29.29
CA SER A 175 -5.75 13.48 -28.15
C SER A 175 -6.13 14.20 -26.85
N ASP A 176 -6.68 13.44 -25.90
CA ASP A 176 -7.23 13.96 -24.65
C ASP A 176 -6.20 14.71 -23.79
N ASP A 177 -4.93 14.30 -23.83
CA ASP A 177 -3.83 14.98 -23.12
C ASP A 177 -3.62 16.42 -23.59
N VAL A 178 -3.74 16.68 -24.89
CA VAL A 178 -3.66 18.05 -25.44
C VAL A 178 -4.85 18.89 -24.95
N ILE A 179 -6.03 18.28 -24.85
CA ILE A 179 -7.24 18.93 -24.33
C ILE A 179 -7.03 19.26 -22.84
N TYR A 180 -6.56 18.30 -22.04
CA TYR A 180 -6.31 18.48 -20.61
C TYR A 180 -5.19 19.48 -20.32
N GLU A 181 -4.13 19.49 -21.14
CA GLU A 181 -3.08 20.50 -21.06
C GLU A 181 -3.66 21.89 -21.34
N ARG A 182 -4.54 22.02 -22.33
CA ARG A 182 -5.21 23.30 -22.63
C ARG A 182 -6.13 23.73 -21.50
N VAL A 183 -6.89 22.82 -20.89
CA VAL A 183 -7.70 23.08 -19.69
C VAL A 183 -6.81 23.58 -18.55
N TYR A 184 -5.67 22.93 -18.30
CA TYR A 184 -4.73 23.33 -17.26
C TYR A 184 -4.10 24.72 -17.52
N GLN A 185 -3.81 25.04 -18.78
CA GLN A 185 -3.36 26.39 -19.16
C GLN A 185 -4.41 27.45 -18.82
N PHE A 186 -5.67 27.23 -19.23
CA PHE A 186 -6.77 28.12 -18.84
C PHE A 186 -6.91 28.21 -17.32
N TYR A 187 -6.70 27.11 -16.61
CA TYR A 187 -6.79 27.09 -15.15
C TYR A 187 -5.71 27.99 -14.56
N ASN A 188 -4.51 28.02 -15.14
CA ASN A 188 -3.42 28.91 -14.69
C ASN A 188 -3.61 30.37 -15.08
N GLU A 189 -4.33 30.64 -16.17
CA GLU A 189 -4.61 31.99 -16.66
C GLU A 189 -5.81 32.65 -15.94
N THR A 190 -6.76 31.86 -15.42
CA THR A 190 -7.95 32.43 -14.77
C THR A 190 -7.63 33.11 -13.43
N GLY A 191 -8.31 34.24 -13.21
CA GLY A 191 -8.33 34.92 -11.91
C GLY A 191 -9.31 34.30 -10.92
N ASP A 192 -10.29 33.52 -11.39
CA ASP A 192 -11.24 32.79 -10.56
C ASP A 192 -10.77 31.33 -10.42
N LYS A 193 -9.83 31.12 -9.49
CA LYS A 193 -9.26 29.80 -9.22
C LYS A 193 -10.23 28.89 -8.46
N GLU A 194 -11.12 29.46 -7.67
CA GLU A 194 -12.02 28.71 -6.79
C GLU A 194 -13.08 27.97 -7.61
N GLU A 195 -13.79 28.68 -8.49
CA GLU A 195 -14.81 28.09 -9.37
C GLU A 195 -14.20 27.03 -10.31
N ALA A 196 -13.02 27.35 -10.86
CA ALA A 196 -12.30 26.44 -11.75
C ALA A 196 -11.86 25.16 -11.01
N GLN A 197 -11.28 25.31 -9.82
CA GLN A 197 -10.84 24.18 -9.01
C GLN A 197 -12.02 23.30 -8.58
N GLU A 198 -13.14 23.89 -8.14
CA GLU A 198 -14.34 23.14 -7.75
C GLU A 198 -14.89 22.30 -8.92
N THR A 199 -14.99 22.91 -10.10
CA THR A 199 -15.52 22.25 -11.30
C THR A 199 -14.61 21.10 -11.73
N ILE A 200 -13.30 21.35 -11.85
CA ILE A 200 -12.33 20.32 -12.24
C ILE A 200 -12.24 19.21 -11.18
N ALA A 201 -12.24 19.55 -9.90
CA ALA A 201 -12.26 18.58 -8.80
C ALA A 201 -13.50 17.67 -8.85
N SER A 202 -14.67 18.25 -9.13
CA SER A 202 -15.92 17.49 -9.29
C SER A 202 -15.86 16.50 -10.45
N ALA A 203 -15.28 16.91 -11.59
CA ALA A 203 -15.08 16.02 -12.73
C ALA A 203 -14.06 14.90 -12.39
N CYS A 204 -12.97 15.26 -11.71
CA CYS A 204 -11.94 14.32 -11.29
C CYS A 204 -12.44 13.27 -10.30
N ARG A 205 -13.26 13.64 -9.32
CA ARG A 205 -13.91 12.68 -8.41
C ARG A 205 -14.72 11.64 -9.18
N ARG A 206 -15.58 12.08 -10.10
CA ARG A 206 -16.41 11.19 -10.94
C ARG A 206 -15.54 10.27 -11.79
N PHE A 207 -14.51 10.83 -12.43
CA PHE A 207 -13.56 10.07 -13.24
C PHE A 207 -12.81 9.01 -12.44
N ILE A 208 -12.30 9.34 -11.25
CA ILE A 208 -11.60 8.42 -10.35
C ILE A 208 -12.56 7.34 -9.82
N ALA A 209 -13.80 7.69 -9.47
CA ALA A 209 -14.84 6.73 -9.08
C ALA A 209 -15.14 5.73 -10.20
N ASP A 210 -15.34 6.22 -11.42
CA ASP A 210 -15.59 5.38 -12.59
C ASP A 210 -14.38 4.47 -12.90
N LEU A 211 -13.16 4.99 -12.72
CA LEU A 211 -11.92 4.29 -13.06
C LEU A 211 -11.48 3.27 -12.00
N PHE A 212 -11.57 3.60 -10.72
CA PHE A 212 -11.06 2.79 -9.62
C PHE A 212 -12.17 2.28 -8.71
N GLY A 213 -13.18 3.10 -8.44
CA GLY A 213 -14.31 2.81 -7.54
C GLY A 213 -14.50 3.95 -6.53
N ASP A 214 -15.70 4.03 -5.95
CA ASP A 214 -16.03 5.04 -4.93
C ASP A 214 -15.18 4.90 -3.66
N ASP A 215 -14.75 3.68 -3.33
CA ASP A 215 -13.86 3.37 -2.20
C ASP A 215 -12.51 4.10 -2.30
N ILE A 216 -11.97 4.24 -3.51
CA ILE A 216 -10.71 4.95 -3.74
C ILE A 216 -10.90 6.47 -3.66
N VAL A 217 -12.06 6.98 -4.08
CA VAL A 217 -12.38 8.40 -3.93
C VAL A 217 -12.50 8.77 -2.46
N GLU A 218 -13.19 7.94 -1.66
CA GLU A 218 -13.29 8.11 -0.20
C GLU A 218 -11.90 8.11 0.46
N GLU A 219 -11.03 7.16 0.11
CA GLU A 219 -9.65 7.14 0.63
C GLU A 219 -8.86 8.42 0.25
N ILE A 220 -9.00 8.93 -0.97
CA ILE A 220 -8.32 10.16 -1.39
C ILE A 220 -8.85 11.38 -0.63
N GLU A 221 -10.16 11.50 -0.43
CA GLU A 221 -10.73 12.61 0.34
C GLU A 221 -10.34 12.51 1.82
N ASP A 222 -10.28 11.31 2.40
CA ASP A 222 -9.77 11.09 3.77
C ASP A 222 -8.31 11.56 3.92
N LEU A 223 -7.44 11.23 2.96
CA LEU A 223 -6.04 11.69 2.97
C LEU A 223 -5.94 13.23 2.88
N LYS A 224 -6.82 13.86 2.09
CA LYS A 224 -6.90 15.33 1.98
C LYS A 224 -7.38 15.96 3.27
N ASP A 225 -8.41 15.40 3.91
CA ASP A 225 -8.93 15.85 5.21
C ASP A 225 -7.89 15.71 6.32
N GLN A 226 -7.04 14.67 6.25
CA GLN A 226 -5.87 14.49 7.10
C GLN A 226 -4.70 15.43 6.76
N SER A 227 -4.87 16.33 5.79
CA SER A 227 -3.84 17.27 5.33
C SER A 227 -2.54 16.57 4.88
N GLN A 228 -2.66 15.38 4.30
CA GLN A 228 -1.53 14.66 3.73
C GLN A 228 -0.92 15.46 2.57
N LYS A 229 0.38 15.26 2.34
CA LYS A 229 1.10 15.97 1.28
C LYS A 229 0.60 15.52 -0.10
N PRO A 230 0.52 16.43 -1.09
CA PRO A 230 0.01 16.09 -2.42
C PRO A 230 0.73 14.91 -3.09
N GLN A 231 2.05 14.77 -2.91
CA GLN A 231 2.80 13.63 -3.45
C GLN A 231 2.38 12.29 -2.85
N VAL A 232 2.01 12.24 -1.57
CA VAL A 232 1.53 11.00 -0.93
C VAL A 232 0.20 10.56 -1.57
N ILE A 233 -0.71 11.51 -1.79
CA ILE A 233 -2.00 11.25 -2.41
C ILE A 233 -1.82 10.88 -3.88
N ALA A 234 -0.97 11.60 -4.63
CA ALA A 234 -0.64 11.28 -6.00
C ALA A 234 -0.04 9.87 -6.11
N SER A 235 0.86 9.51 -5.19
CA SER A 235 1.45 8.18 -5.20
C SER A 235 0.45 7.07 -4.92
N LYS A 236 -0.51 7.29 -4.01
CA LYS A 236 -1.61 6.36 -3.80
C LYS A 236 -2.45 6.17 -5.07
N LEU A 237 -2.72 7.25 -5.80
CA LEU A 237 -3.46 7.20 -7.06
C LEU A 237 -2.70 6.41 -8.13
N HIS A 238 -1.39 6.63 -8.26
CA HIS A 238 -0.55 5.85 -9.19
C HIS A 238 -0.36 4.40 -8.78
N GLN A 239 -0.33 4.07 -7.49
CA GLN A 239 -0.36 2.68 -7.04
C GLN A 239 -1.62 1.99 -7.59
N HIS A 240 -2.78 2.64 -7.53
CA HIS A 240 -4.01 2.09 -8.12
C HIS A 240 -3.99 2.04 -9.65
N ILE A 241 -3.31 2.98 -10.34
CA ILE A 241 -3.07 2.90 -11.79
C ILE A 241 -2.24 1.66 -12.12
N ASN A 242 -1.11 1.44 -11.42
CA ASN A 242 -0.21 0.32 -11.68
C ASN A 242 -0.84 -1.03 -11.37
N GLU A 243 -1.79 -1.07 -10.44
CA GLU A 243 -2.60 -2.25 -10.18
C GLU A 243 -3.61 -2.58 -11.29
N VAL A 244 -3.86 -1.67 -12.25
CA VAL A 244 -4.65 -1.93 -13.46
C VAL A 244 -3.71 -2.51 -14.52
N GLU A 245 -3.62 -3.84 -14.58
CA GLU A 245 -2.69 -4.62 -15.43
C GLU A 245 -2.61 -4.15 -16.91
N ASN A 246 -1.60 -3.32 -17.24
CA ASN A 246 -0.64 -3.39 -18.36
C ASN A 246 0.14 -2.05 -18.43
N ALA A 247 1.43 -2.05 -18.80
CA ALA A 247 2.22 -0.81 -18.99
C ALA A 247 1.60 0.17 -20.03
N GLU A 248 0.65 -0.34 -20.82
CA GLU A 248 -0.14 0.40 -21.80
C GLU A 248 -1.36 1.10 -21.17
N SER A 249 -1.96 0.49 -20.14
CA SER A 249 -3.02 1.10 -19.33
C SER A 249 -2.48 2.23 -18.46
N GLU A 250 -1.25 2.09 -17.95
CA GLU A 250 -0.52 3.18 -17.27
C GLU A 250 -0.32 4.40 -18.19
N ARG A 251 0.01 4.19 -19.47
CA ARG A 251 0.13 5.29 -20.46
C ARG A 251 -1.21 6.00 -20.72
N VAL A 252 -2.30 5.26 -20.78
CA VAL A 252 -3.63 5.82 -21.08
C VAL A 252 -4.20 6.52 -19.84
N TYR A 253 -4.20 5.86 -18.69
CA TYR A 253 -4.74 6.43 -17.45
C TYR A 253 -3.84 7.50 -16.84
N GLY A 254 -2.52 7.36 -16.92
CA GLY A 254 -1.57 8.37 -16.43
C GLY A 254 -1.77 9.72 -17.10
N LYS A 255 -2.06 9.74 -18.41
CA LYS A 255 -2.39 10.96 -19.15
C LYS A 255 -3.72 11.59 -18.70
N SER A 256 -4.75 10.78 -18.47
CA SER A 256 -6.06 11.26 -18.03
C SER A 256 -6.08 11.69 -16.56
N VAL A 257 -5.30 11.01 -15.72
CA VAL A 257 -5.18 11.28 -14.28
C VAL A 257 -4.32 12.52 -14.01
N TRP A 258 -3.36 12.84 -14.88
CA TRP A 258 -2.46 13.98 -14.70
C TRP A 258 -3.17 15.30 -14.37
N LEU A 259 -4.28 15.64 -15.04
CA LEU A 259 -5.01 16.88 -14.73
C LEU A 259 -5.59 16.85 -13.31
N CYS A 260 -6.07 15.67 -12.88
CA CYS A 260 -6.58 15.47 -11.53
C CYS A 260 -5.46 15.54 -10.48
N GLU A 261 -4.26 15.03 -10.78
CA GLU A 261 -3.12 15.24 -9.88
C GLU A 261 -2.83 16.73 -9.69
N ARG A 262 -2.84 17.49 -10.79
CA ARG A 262 -2.48 18.92 -10.79
C ARG A 262 -3.50 19.79 -10.08
N VAL A 263 -4.79 19.55 -10.30
CA VAL A 263 -5.86 20.46 -9.85
C VAL A 263 -6.63 19.88 -8.67
N TYR A 264 -7.00 18.60 -8.72
CA TYR A 264 -7.79 17.96 -7.66
C TYR A 264 -6.95 17.55 -6.45
N VAL A 265 -5.75 17.01 -6.67
CA VAL A 265 -4.79 16.65 -5.61
C VAL A 265 -3.84 17.80 -5.27
N GLY A 266 -3.50 18.65 -6.25
CA GLY A 266 -2.54 19.75 -6.07
C GLY A 266 -1.08 19.31 -6.12
N TYR A 267 -0.79 18.14 -6.70
CA TYR A 267 0.57 17.65 -6.87
C TYR A 267 1.25 18.33 -8.08
N SER A 268 2.46 18.86 -7.84
CA SER A 268 3.23 19.61 -8.83
C SER A 268 4.02 18.73 -9.81
N GLY A 269 3.99 17.40 -9.64
CA GLY A 269 4.85 16.49 -10.39
C GLY A 269 6.33 16.54 -9.99
N HIS A 270 6.70 17.31 -8.97
CA HIS A 270 8.05 17.35 -8.44
C HIS A 270 8.20 16.33 -7.32
N CYS A 271 9.23 15.49 -7.42
CA CYS A 271 9.59 14.51 -6.43
C CYS A 271 10.27 15.18 -5.21
N GLU A 272 9.59 15.20 -4.08
CA GLU A 272 10.01 15.77 -2.81
C GLU A 272 10.27 14.65 -1.78
N CYS A 273 11.53 14.21 -1.66
CA CYS A 273 11.94 13.18 -0.71
C CYS A 273 12.59 13.71 0.57
N GLY A 274 12.50 15.02 0.82
CA GLY A 274 13.08 15.65 2.00
C GLY A 274 14.60 15.41 2.17
N GLY A 275 15.34 15.22 1.08
CA GLY A 275 16.78 14.90 1.10
C GLY A 275 17.12 13.46 1.52
N ARG A 276 16.12 12.59 1.69
CA ARG A 276 16.28 11.20 2.16
C ARG A 276 16.26 10.19 1.00
N ALA A 277 15.97 10.63 -0.21
CA ALA A 277 16.13 9.88 -1.46
C ALA A 277 16.46 10.83 -2.60
N ASP A 278 17.04 10.31 -3.67
CA ASP A 278 17.50 11.11 -4.82
C ASP A 278 16.49 11.13 -5.98
N ALA A 279 15.51 10.22 -6.00
CA ALA A 279 14.55 10.07 -7.09
C ALA A 279 13.23 9.46 -6.62
N CYS A 280 12.21 9.54 -7.48
CA CYS A 280 10.95 8.83 -7.36
C CYS A 280 10.81 7.82 -8.50
N ASP A 281 10.01 6.78 -8.29
CA ASP A 281 9.56 5.85 -9.32
C ASP A 281 8.39 6.43 -10.15
N GLU A 282 7.87 5.62 -11.09
CA GLU A 282 6.68 5.95 -11.88
C GLU A 282 5.45 6.26 -11.01
N THR A 283 5.38 5.68 -9.81
CA THR A 283 4.30 5.94 -8.85
C THR A 283 4.48 7.21 -8.06
N GLN A 284 5.46 8.06 -8.38
CA GLN A 284 5.73 9.29 -7.62
C GLN A 284 6.14 9.01 -6.16
N SER A 285 6.53 7.77 -5.84
CA SER A 285 7.07 7.39 -4.54
C SER A 285 8.59 7.50 -4.57
N CYS A 286 9.17 8.08 -3.52
CA CYS A 286 10.60 8.09 -3.32
C CYS A 286 11.17 6.66 -3.27
N ILE A 287 12.25 6.44 -4.02
CA ILE A 287 12.96 5.15 -4.04
C ILE A 287 14.22 5.21 -3.19
N GLU A 288 14.61 4.06 -2.63
CA GLU A 288 15.84 3.92 -1.84
C GLU A 288 15.93 4.93 -0.68
N CYS A 289 14.85 5.08 0.09
CA CYS A 289 14.82 5.94 1.28
C CYS A 289 15.97 5.62 2.25
N ARG A 290 16.68 6.66 2.68
CA ARG A 290 17.85 6.61 3.56
C ARG A 290 17.48 6.95 5.00
N GLY A 291 18.34 6.57 5.94
CA GLY A 291 18.18 6.94 7.35
C GLY A 291 16.99 6.27 8.01
N ASN A 292 16.76 4.99 7.69
CA ASN A 292 15.68 4.15 8.23
C ASN A 292 14.28 4.75 8.04
N THR A 293 14.06 5.37 6.87
CA THR A 293 12.77 5.98 6.51
C THR A 293 12.06 5.18 5.42
N GLU A 294 10.75 5.39 5.32
CA GLU A 294 9.87 4.81 4.30
C GLU A 294 8.67 5.72 3.99
N GLY A 295 7.87 5.30 3.02
CA GLY A 295 6.71 6.04 2.50
C GLY A 295 7.03 6.84 1.25
N ALA A 296 5.98 7.33 0.57
CA ALA A 296 6.09 8.01 -0.72
C ALA A 296 7.00 9.25 -0.73
N MET A 297 7.30 9.83 0.44
CA MET A 297 8.18 10.98 0.63
C MET A 297 9.32 10.69 1.63
N CYS A 298 9.57 9.42 1.97
CA CYS A 298 10.47 9.03 3.06
C CYS A 298 10.13 9.72 4.40
N GLN A 299 8.83 9.93 4.65
CA GLN A 299 8.31 10.78 5.71
C GLN A 299 7.97 10.01 7.01
N ARG A 300 8.10 8.69 7.00
CA ARG A 300 7.86 7.83 8.16
C ARG A 300 9.11 7.02 8.46
N CYS A 301 9.26 6.58 9.71
CA CYS A 301 10.30 5.62 10.05
C CYS A 301 9.90 4.21 9.62
N LEU A 302 10.90 3.41 9.26
CA LEU A 302 10.73 1.96 9.11
C LEU A 302 10.21 1.35 10.41
N GLU A 303 9.57 0.18 10.29
CA GLU A 303 9.15 -0.60 11.43
C GLU A 303 10.33 -0.84 12.38
N GLY A 304 10.10 -0.62 13.68
CA GLY A 304 11.14 -0.73 14.70
C GLY A 304 11.99 0.54 14.91
N PHE A 305 11.73 1.65 14.22
CA PHE A 305 12.39 2.94 14.42
C PHE A 305 11.39 4.03 14.83
N VAL A 306 11.86 5.05 15.57
CA VAL A 306 11.07 6.20 16.02
C VAL A 306 11.66 7.52 15.53
N TRP A 307 10.80 8.50 15.28
CA TRP A 307 11.23 9.82 14.80
C TRP A 307 11.85 10.62 15.96
N SER A 308 13.12 10.98 15.82
CA SER A 308 13.79 11.91 16.73
C SER A 308 13.67 13.34 16.19
N LEU A 309 13.09 14.23 17.00
CA LEU A 309 13.11 15.68 16.73
C LEU A 309 14.55 16.23 16.80
N GLU A 310 15.40 15.60 17.60
CA GLU A 310 16.82 15.92 17.67
C GLU A 310 17.53 15.25 16.50
N GLY A 311 17.92 16.06 15.51
CA GLY A 311 18.59 15.61 14.29
C GLY A 311 17.68 15.24 13.11
N ASP A 312 16.36 15.37 13.26
CA ASP A 312 15.36 15.15 12.19
C ASP A 312 15.53 13.81 11.46
N ARG A 313 15.66 12.71 12.24
CA ARG A 313 16.02 11.38 11.73
C ARG A 313 15.32 10.25 12.49
N CYS A 314 15.27 9.07 11.89
CA CYS A 314 14.76 7.86 12.53
C CYS A 314 15.87 7.13 13.29
N ILE A 315 15.62 6.85 14.56
CA ILE A 315 16.54 6.16 15.47
C ILE A 315 15.88 4.91 16.05
N GLU A 316 16.67 3.98 16.58
CA GLU A 316 16.13 2.86 17.33
C GLU A 316 15.42 3.37 18.60
N PRO A 317 14.29 2.76 19.00
CA PRO A 317 13.61 3.07 20.25
C PRO A 317 14.55 2.87 21.45
N CYS A 318 14.55 3.82 22.38
CA CYS A 318 15.34 3.70 23.59
C CYS A 318 14.78 2.60 24.49
N HIS A 319 15.54 1.52 24.69
CA HIS A 319 15.21 0.44 25.62
C HIS A 319 15.97 0.62 26.95
N CYS A 320 15.66 1.68 27.68
CA CYS A 320 16.38 2.05 28.91
C CYS A 320 15.75 1.53 30.19
N ASN A 321 14.95 0.46 30.10
CA ASN A 321 14.18 -0.10 31.21
C ASN A 321 13.38 0.93 32.03
N GLY A 322 12.96 2.05 31.43
CA GLY A 322 12.25 3.12 32.14
C GLY A 322 13.14 4.10 32.92
N HIS A 323 14.45 3.88 32.96
CA HIS A 323 15.43 4.71 33.69
C HIS A 323 16.15 5.73 32.80
N SER A 324 15.72 5.89 31.54
CA SER A 324 16.08 7.04 30.72
C SER A 324 15.10 7.17 29.55
N ILE A 325 14.91 8.39 29.08
CA ILE A 325 14.17 8.69 27.85
C ILE A 325 15.11 9.08 26.70
N LEU A 326 16.43 9.14 26.95
CA LEU A 326 17.44 9.55 26.00
C LEU A 326 18.35 8.36 25.68
N CYS A 327 18.58 8.13 24.39
CA CYS A 327 19.58 7.18 23.92
C CYS A 327 20.34 7.78 22.75
N ASP A 328 21.55 7.27 22.50
CA ASP A 328 22.29 7.57 21.30
C ASP A 328 21.72 6.83 20.07
N ASP A 329 22.33 7.07 18.92
CA ASP A 329 21.90 6.50 17.63
C ASP A 329 21.97 4.96 17.56
N PHE A 330 22.62 4.31 18.54
CA PHE A 330 22.77 2.85 18.62
C PHE A 330 21.93 2.24 19.75
N GLY A 331 20.95 3.00 20.25
CA GLY A 331 20.04 2.59 21.32
C GLY A 331 20.72 2.50 22.69
N THR A 332 21.90 3.12 22.88
CA THR A 332 22.60 3.17 24.17
C THR A 332 22.04 4.30 25.00
N CYS A 333 21.51 3.96 26.17
CA CYS A 333 20.89 4.89 27.08
C CYS A 333 21.90 5.91 27.62
N GLN A 334 21.46 7.17 27.66
CA GLN A 334 22.23 8.30 28.15
C GLN A 334 21.61 8.77 29.46
N ASN A 335 22.46 9.14 30.43
CA ASN A 335 22.04 9.66 31.74
C ASN A 335 21.00 8.76 32.44
N CYS A 336 21.36 7.49 32.66
CA CYS A 336 20.54 6.58 33.45
C CYS A 336 20.19 7.20 34.83
N THR A 337 18.92 7.12 35.21
CA THR A 337 18.39 7.58 36.50
C THR A 337 18.29 6.43 37.49
N ASP A 338 17.78 6.71 38.69
CA ASP A 338 17.43 5.67 39.68
C ASP A 338 18.60 4.77 40.09
N ASN A 339 19.82 5.33 40.08
CA ASN A 339 21.06 4.63 40.40
C ASN A 339 21.29 3.39 39.54
N THR A 340 20.89 3.47 38.27
CA THR A 340 21.16 2.45 37.26
C THR A 340 22.29 2.88 36.32
N VAL A 341 22.96 1.90 35.73
CA VAL A 341 24.05 2.05 34.75
C VAL A 341 23.98 0.93 33.72
N GLY A 342 24.82 1.02 32.69
CA GLY A 342 24.87 0.04 31.60
C GLY A 342 24.22 0.55 30.32
N LYS A 343 24.37 -0.22 29.23
CA LYS A 343 23.89 0.21 27.90
C LYS A 343 22.39 0.48 27.87
N HIS A 344 21.64 -0.26 28.70
CA HIS A 344 20.19 -0.19 28.77
C HIS A 344 19.71 0.27 30.15
N CYS A 345 20.58 0.88 30.96
CA CYS A 345 20.30 1.14 32.37
C CYS A 345 19.85 -0.13 33.11
N ASP A 346 20.52 -1.25 32.81
CA ASP A 346 20.12 -2.62 33.14
C ASP A 346 20.91 -3.22 34.31
N LYS A 347 21.72 -2.40 34.97
CA LYS A 347 22.52 -2.75 36.14
C LYS A 347 22.39 -1.65 37.20
N CYS A 348 22.51 -2.00 38.47
CA CYS A 348 22.66 -0.99 39.52
C CYS A 348 24.07 -0.41 39.51
N ASP A 349 24.18 0.88 39.79
CA ASP A 349 25.45 1.58 39.94
C ASP A 349 26.23 1.08 41.16
N ASP A 350 27.52 1.39 41.21
CA ASP A 350 28.38 0.99 42.32
C ASP A 350 27.82 1.49 43.66
N GLY A 351 27.66 0.58 44.63
CA GLY A 351 27.05 0.88 45.93
C GLY A 351 25.53 0.68 45.99
N PHE A 352 24.88 0.31 44.88
CA PHE A 352 23.46 -0.03 44.83
C PHE A 352 23.24 -1.51 44.45
N ILE A 353 22.19 -2.12 44.98
CA ILE A 353 21.83 -3.51 44.69
C ILE A 353 20.32 -3.64 44.49
N GLY A 354 19.91 -4.52 43.58
CA GLY A 354 18.51 -4.69 43.21
C GLY A 354 18.32 -5.25 41.79
N ASN A 355 17.14 -5.03 41.21
CA ASN A 355 16.78 -5.44 39.86
C ASN A 355 16.50 -4.23 38.96
N ALA A 356 17.55 -3.68 38.35
CA ALA A 356 17.53 -2.53 37.44
C ALA A 356 16.69 -2.70 36.15
N LYS A 357 15.97 -3.81 35.97
CA LYS A 357 15.10 -4.07 34.82
C LYS A 357 13.61 -3.90 35.15
N GLY A 358 13.27 -3.48 36.37
CA GLY A 358 11.90 -3.34 36.84
C GLY A 358 11.17 -2.10 36.31
N GLY A 359 11.91 -1.06 35.95
CA GLY A 359 11.40 0.26 35.57
C GLY A 359 10.79 1.08 36.70
N THR A 360 11.26 0.89 37.93
CA THR A 360 10.82 1.67 39.10
C THR A 360 11.97 2.38 39.78
N GLU A 361 11.73 3.55 40.37
CA GLU A 361 12.75 4.34 41.10
C GLU A 361 13.42 3.57 42.27
N THR A 362 12.78 2.48 42.73
CA THR A 362 13.24 1.63 43.85
C THR A 362 13.98 0.38 43.39
N ASP A 363 14.17 0.19 42.09
CA ASP A 363 14.80 -1.00 41.53
C ASP A 363 16.24 -1.20 41.98
N CYS A 364 16.96 -0.11 42.28
CA CYS A 364 18.33 -0.11 42.80
C CYS A 364 18.38 0.64 44.12
N THR A 365 18.64 -0.09 45.20
CA THR A 365 18.63 0.45 46.57
C THR A 365 20.05 0.51 47.14
N GLU A 366 20.35 1.58 47.89
CA GLU A 366 21.68 1.83 48.46
C GLU A 366 22.09 0.74 49.46
N CYS A 367 23.32 0.26 49.31
CA CYS A 367 23.97 -0.69 50.19
C CYS A 367 24.44 0.01 51.48
N ASN A 368 23.71 -0.18 52.57
CA ASN A 368 24.03 0.41 53.88
C ASN A 368 24.92 -0.50 54.77
N CYS A 369 25.66 -1.43 54.17
CA CYS A 369 26.56 -2.32 54.91
C CYS A 369 27.87 -1.62 55.30
N ARG A 370 28.55 -2.15 56.31
CA ARG A 370 29.89 -1.66 56.65
C ARG A 370 30.91 -2.04 55.57
N LEU A 371 32.03 -1.32 55.50
CA LEU A 371 33.08 -1.55 54.50
C LEU A 371 33.68 -2.97 54.53
N ASP A 372 33.56 -3.69 55.66
CA ASP A 372 33.96 -5.09 55.85
C ASP A 372 32.90 -6.11 55.39
N GLN A 373 31.76 -5.65 54.85
CA GLN A 373 30.60 -6.48 54.52
C GLN A 373 30.19 -6.29 53.05
N GLN A 374 29.71 -7.37 52.45
CA GLN A 374 29.15 -7.38 51.11
C GLN A 374 27.62 -7.33 51.18
N CYS A 375 26.99 -6.50 50.34
CA CYS A 375 25.54 -6.54 50.13
C CYS A 375 25.14 -7.69 49.21
N VAL A 376 24.15 -8.46 49.63
CA VAL A 376 23.47 -9.47 48.81
C VAL A 376 21.96 -9.31 48.94
N LEU A 377 21.20 -9.73 47.93
CA LEU A 377 19.74 -9.83 48.02
C LEU A 377 19.37 -11.22 48.54
N ASN A 378 18.52 -11.27 49.57
CA ASN A 378 17.96 -12.53 50.04
C ASN A 378 16.78 -13.00 49.17
N ALA A 379 16.21 -14.16 49.50
CA ALA A 379 15.09 -14.76 48.75
C ALA A 379 13.81 -13.87 48.73
N ASP A 380 13.66 -12.98 49.70
CA ASP A 380 12.54 -12.04 49.79
C ASP A 380 12.82 -10.71 49.08
N GLY A 381 14.01 -10.55 48.47
CA GLY A 381 14.45 -9.33 47.80
C GLY A 381 14.92 -8.22 48.74
N ALA A 382 15.15 -8.52 50.02
CA ALA A 382 15.71 -7.58 50.98
C ALA A 382 17.25 -7.60 50.97
N ILE A 383 17.86 -6.45 51.26
CA ILE A 383 19.32 -6.30 51.36
C ILE A 383 19.82 -6.96 52.65
N GLU A 384 20.78 -7.86 52.52
CA GLU A 384 21.49 -8.53 53.61
C GLU A 384 23.00 -8.23 53.55
N CYS A 385 23.58 -7.87 54.70
CA CYS A 385 25.00 -7.62 54.85
C CYS A 385 25.71 -8.88 55.29
N VAL A 386 26.46 -9.50 54.39
CA VAL A 386 27.25 -10.71 54.68
C VAL A 386 28.72 -10.35 54.80
N THR A 387 29.37 -10.82 55.86
CA THR A 387 30.83 -10.70 55.99
C THR A 387 31.46 -11.79 55.12
N PRO A 388 32.36 -11.48 54.16
CA PRO A 388 33.05 -12.49 53.38
C PRO A 388 33.73 -13.49 54.30
N LEU A 389 33.64 -14.80 54.01
CA LEU A 389 34.22 -15.85 54.87
C LEU A 389 35.71 -15.59 55.19
N GLU A 390 36.43 -14.98 54.26
CA GLU A 390 37.85 -14.62 54.39
C GLU A 390 38.12 -13.62 55.54
N ALA A 391 37.17 -12.72 55.83
CA ALA A 391 37.30 -11.73 56.92
C ALA A 391 36.99 -12.32 58.31
N ILE A 392 36.33 -13.49 58.37
CA ILE A 392 36.02 -14.18 59.64
C ILE A 392 37.28 -14.84 60.23
N PHE A 393 38.25 -15.19 59.38
CA PHE A 393 39.48 -15.88 59.80
C PHE A 393 40.61 -14.96 60.32
N GLU A 394 40.50 -13.64 60.16
CA GLU A 394 41.53 -12.71 60.69
C GLU A 394 41.43 -12.48 62.21
N ASP A 395 40.28 -12.72 62.84
CA ASP A 395 40.06 -12.50 64.29
C ASP A 395 40.08 -13.78 65.14
N ALA A 396 40.25 -14.96 64.54
CA ALA A 396 40.39 -16.23 65.27
C ALA A 396 41.84 -16.45 65.74
N GLY A 397 42.29 -15.62 66.69
CA GLY A 397 43.57 -15.77 67.36
C GLY A 397 43.61 -16.95 68.33
N ASN A 398 43.54 -18.19 67.84
CA ASN A 398 44.22 -19.35 68.44
C ASN A 398 44.21 -20.58 67.50
N GLU A 399 45.38 -21.06 67.10
CA GLU A 399 45.59 -22.23 66.23
C GLU A 399 44.98 -23.54 66.81
N THR A 400 44.67 -23.54 68.11
CA THR A 400 44.12 -24.69 68.83
C THR A 400 42.61 -24.86 68.64
N ASP A 401 41.86 -23.76 68.46
CA ASP A 401 40.40 -23.81 68.28
C ASP A 401 40.00 -24.22 66.87
N ILE A 402 40.86 -23.91 65.87
CA ILE A 402 40.68 -24.30 64.47
C ILE A 402 40.83 -25.82 64.32
N MET A 403 41.84 -26.43 64.94
CA MET A 403 42.00 -27.89 64.88
C MET A 403 40.90 -28.64 65.63
N GLU A 404 40.37 -28.08 66.72
CA GLU A 404 39.24 -28.69 67.44
C GLU A 404 37.91 -28.55 66.68
N ALA A 405 37.71 -27.45 65.95
CA ALA A 405 36.54 -27.25 65.08
C ALA A 405 36.59 -28.13 63.83
N MET A 406 37.77 -28.27 63.19
CA MET A 406 37.96 -29.18 62.05
C MET A 406 37.79 -30.65 62.46
N ALA A 407 38.25 -31.04 63.66
CA ALA A 407 38.04 -32.40 64.17
C ALA A 407 36.56 -32.72 64.43
N ARG A 408 35.76 -31.74 64.91
CA ARG A 408 34.30 -31.91 65.09
C ARG A 408 33.54 -31.94 63.76
N ALA A 409 34.00 -31.20 62.75
CA ALA A 409 33.41 -31.21 61.41
C ALA A 409 33.69 -32.53 60.67
N ASP A 410 34.91 -33.07 60.78
CA ASP A 410 35.26 -34.36 60.16
C ASP A 410 34.49 -35.54 60.80
N GLU A 411 34.18 -35.48 62.09
CA GLU A 411 33.36 -36.50 62.78
C GLU A 411 31.90 -36.48 62.30
N ALA A 412 31.34 -35.29 62.02
CA ALA A 412 29.98 -35.13 61.48
C ALA A 412 29.87 -35.60 60.01
N VAL A 413 30.87 -35.31 59.18
CA VAL A 413 30.92 -35.74 57.76
C VAL A 413 31.06 -37.27 57.63
N LEU A 414 31.70 -37.93 58.61
CA LEU A 414 31.83 -39.39 58.66
C LEU A 414 30.55 -40.10 59.13
N GLU A 415 29.68 -39.44 59.89
CA GLU A 415 28.34 -39.96 60.23
C GLU A 415 27.37 -39.82 59.05
N GLU A 416 27.36 -38.68 58.34
CA GLU A 416 26.49 -38.47 57.17
C GLU A 416 26.83 -39.42 56.01
N ARG A 417 28.12 -39.74 55.78
CA ARG A 417 28.54 -40.70 54.74
C ARG A 417 28.19 -42.17 55.00
N LYS A 418 27.69 -42.53 56.19
CA LYS A 418 27.22 -43.90 56.47
C LYS A 418 25.73 -44.09 56.14
N GLU A 419 24.97 -43.02 55.96
CA GLU A 419 23.53 -43.08 55.67
C GLU A 419 23.20 -43.02 54.17
N GLU A 420 24.13 -42.56 53.32
CA GLU A 420 23.93 -42.52 51.87
C GLU A 420 24.64 -43.67 51.14
N GLY A 421 23.87 -44.72 50.80
CA GLY A 421 24.30 -45.81 49.93
C GLY A 421 24.50 -45.36 48.46
N PRO A 422 25.20 -46.15 47.62
CA PRO A 422 25.66 -45.69 46.31
C PRO A 422 24.53 -45.80 45.29
N ASN A 423 24.25 -44.74 44.52
CA ASN A 423 23.60 -44.90 43.22
C ASN A 423 23.91 -43.79 42.22
N ASN A 424 24.46 -44.27 41.10
CA ASN A 424 24.41 -43.79 39.71
C ASN A 424 24.76 -42.34 39.37
N ALA A 425 26.01 -42.20 38.92
CA ALA A 425 26.36 -41.31 37.83
C ALA A 425 26.09 -42.04 36.50
N ASP A 426 25.22 -41.48 35.66
CA ASP A 426 25.23 -41.65 34.20
C ASP A 426 24.52 -40.43 33.58
N GLU A 427 25.08 -39.97 32.46
CA GLU A 427 24.60 -38.90 31.54
C GLU A 427 24.79 -37.46 32.09
N VAL A 428 25.57 -36.58 31.47
CA VAL A 428 25.42 -36.06 30.09
C VAL A 428 26.78 -35.61 29.53
N ALA A 429 27.05 -35.99 28.29
CA ALA A 429 28.06 -35.41 27.42
C ALA A 429 27.37 -34.87 26.15
N GLU A 430 28.03 -33.90 25.50
CA GLU A 430 27.78 -33.32 24.17
C GLU A 430 26.85 -32.08 24.12
N GLU A 431 27.44 -30.90 23.88
CA GLU A 431 27.42 -30.21 22.57
C GLU A 431 28.15 -28.84 22.65
N GLU A 432 29.31 -28.73 21.99
CA GLU A 432 29.87 -27.46 21.47
C GLU A 432 30.53 -27.76 20.11
N ASP A 433 29.96 -27.19 19.04
CA ASP A 433 30.66 -26.62 17.88
C ASP A 433 29.74 -25.66 17.11
#